data_AF-A0A645F7T8-F1
#
_entry.id   AF-A0A645F7T8-F1
#
_cell.length_a   1.000
_cell.length_b   1.000
_cell.length_c   1.000
_cell.angle_alpha   90.00
_cell.angle_beta   90.00
_cell.angle_gamma   90.00
#
_symmetry.space_group_name_H-M   'P 1'
#
loop_
_entity.id
_entity.type
_entity.pdbx_description
1 polymer ?
#
loop_
_entity_poly.entity_id
_entity_poly.type
_entity_poly.pdbx_seq_one_letter_code
_entity_poly.pdbx_strand_id
1 'polypeptide(L)' 'MMNDAGASVYGVGSYITHGTSRDMTMDLKMIDGRPIAKRGRLPGIIDNPRLERVL' A
#
# COMPACT_ATOMS: atom_id res chain seq x y z
N MET A 1 12.55 15.33 23.22
CA MET A 1 11.46 15.26 22.22
C MET A 1 10.14 15.66 22.88
N MET A 2 9.09 16.04 22.15
CA MET A 2 7.76 16.24 22.79
C MET A 2 7.27 15.00 23.55
N ASN A 3 7.71 13.82 23.12
CA ASN A 3 7.48 12.54 23.81
C ASN A 3 8.07 12.51 25.23
N ASP A 4 9.20 13.18 25.45
CA ASP A 4 9.85 13.26 26.77
C ASP A 4 9.36 14.49 27.57
N ALA A 5 8.60 15.38 26.93
CA ALA A 5 8.09 16.61 27.51
C ALA A 5 6.68 16.46 28.13
N GLY A 6 6.11 15.25 28.14
CA GLY A 6 4.85 14.95 28.82
C GLY A 6 3.58 15.27 28.03
N ALA A 7 3.64 15.38 26.70
CA ALA A 7 2.45 15.57 25.89
C ALA A 7 1.52 14.33 25.94
N SER A 8 0.24 14.53 26.24
CA SER A 8 -0.75 13.43 26.33
C SER A 8 -1.53 13.20 25.03
N VAL A 9 -1.55 14.16 24.11
CA VAL A 9 -2.28 14.11 22.83
C VAL A 9 -1.51 14.88 21.76
N TYR A 10 -1.62 14.43 20.51
CA TYR A 10 -0.99 15.05 19.34
C TYR A 10 -2.02 15.28 18.23
N GLY A 11 -2.15 16.53 17.78
CA GLY A 11 -2.90 16.88 16.58
C GLY A 11 -1.96 16.94 15.38
N VAL A 12 -2.04 15.97 14.47
CA VAL A 12 -1.15 15.90 13.29
C VAL A 12 -2.01 15.94 12.03
N GLY A 13 -2.03 17.10 11.36
CA GLY A 13 -2.81 17.30 10.15
C GLY A 13 -1.96 17.15 8.89
N SER A 14 -1.30 18.24 8.49
CA SER A 14 -0.63 18.36 7.20
C SER A 14 0.42 17.28 6.92
N TYR A 15 1.12 16.80 7.94
CA TYR A 15 2.10 15.72 7.83
C TYR A 15 1.48 14.39 7.36
N ILE A 16 0.22 14.13 7.74
CA ILE A 16 -0.52 12.93 7.30
C ILE A 16 -1.18 13.22 5.95
N THR A 17 -1.93 14.31 5.85
CA THR A 17 -2.77 14.58 4.68
C THR A 17 -1.98 14.91 3.42
N HIS A 18 -0.76 15.43 3.57
CA HIS A 18 0.16 15.71 2.46
C HIS A 18 1.33 14.72 2.45
N GLY A 19 1.14 13.53 3.04
CA GLY A 19 2.11 12.45 2.93
C GLY A 19 2.45 12.18 1.46
N THR A 20 3.72 11.87 1.19
CA THR A 20 4.19 11.63 -0.17
C THR A 20 3.38 10.51 -0.81
N SER A 21 2.75 10.80 -1.95
CA SER A 21 2.03 9.80 -2.74
C SER A 21 2.97 8.65 -3.12
N ARG A 22 2.51 7.42 -2.92
CA ARG A 22 3.19 6.24 -3.46
C ARG A 22 2.81 6.06 -4.92
N ASP A 23 3.81 5.96 -5.79
CA ASP A 23 3.61 5.62 -7.20
C ASP A 23 3.24 4.14 -7.32
N MET A 24 1.94 3.87 -7.30
CA MET A 24 1.37 2.53 -7.37
C MET A 24 0.85 2.29 -8.78
N THR A 25 1.31 1.20 -9.39
CA THR A 25 0.87 0.76 -10.73
C THR A 25 0.05 -0.51 -10.64
N MET A 26 -1.01 -0.61 -11.44
CA MET A 26 -1.83 -1.81 -11.60
C MET A 26 -1.72 -2.33 -13.03
N ASP A 27 -1.36 -3.60 -13.18
CA ASP A 27 -1.23 -4.26 -14.47
C ASP A 27 -2.12 -5.51 -14.52
N LEU A 28 -2.57 -5.87 -15.72
CA LEU A 28 -3.16 -7.19 -15.95
C LEU A 28 -2.11 -8.26 -15.71
N LYS A 29 -2.49 -9.28 -14.94
CA LYS A 29 -1.66 -10.46 -14.63
C LYS A 29 -2.23 -11.76 -15.20
N MET A 30 -3.46 -11.73 -15.72
CA MET A 30 -4.14 -12.90 -16.27
C MET A 30 -5.13 -12.47 -17.35
N ILE A 31 -5.18 -13.22 -18.45
CA ILE A 31 -6.13 -13.04 -19.56
C ILE A 31 -6.62 -14.44 -19.95
N ASP A 32 -7.93 -14.65 -20.02
CA ASP A 32 -8.57 -15.93 -20.37
C ASP A 32 -8.01 -17.13 -19.57
N GLY A 33 -7.78 -16.94 -18.27
CA GLY A 33 -7.22 -17.96 -17.37
C GLY A 33 -5.71 -18.22 -17.55
N ARG A 34 -5.03 -17.56 -18.49
CA ARG A 34 -3.60 -17.71 -18.74
C ARG A 34 -2.81 -16.66 -17.97
N PRO A 35 -1.79 -17.03 -17.16
CA PRO A 35 -0.93 -16.07 -16.48
C PRO A 35 -0.03 -15.35 -17.50
N ILE A 36 -0.22 -14.04 -17.66
CA ILE A 36 0.53 -13.21 -18.60
C ILE A 36 0.76 -11.81 -18.01
N ALA A 37 1.93 -11.22 -18.29
CA ALA A 37 2.26 -9.87 -17.83
C ALA A 37 3.29 -9.19 -18.76
N LYS A 38 3.38 -7.85 -18.67
CA LYS A 38 4.45 -7.07 -19.33
C LYS A 38 5.83 -7.45 -18.76
N ARG A 39 6.89 -7.17 -19.53
CA ARG A 39 8.28 -7.35 -19.08
C ARG A 39 8.52 -6.62 -17.75
N GLY A 40 9.16 -7.32 -16.80
CA GLY A 40 9.45 -6.79 -15.46
C GLY A 40 8.29 -6.89 -14.47
N ARG A 41 7.16 -7.52 -14.83
CA ARG A 41 6.01 -7.75 -13.94
C ARG A 41 5.79 -9.25 -13.72
N LEU A 42 5.20 -9.59 -12.57
CA LEU A 42 4.88 -10.96 -12.22
C LEU A 42 3.51 -11.36 -12.81
N PRO A 43 3.45 -12.43 -13.64
CA PRO A 43 2.19 -12.96 -14.16
C PRO A 43 1.48 -13.83 -13.12
N GLY A 44 0.17 -13.99 -13.31
CA GLY A 44 -0.69 -14.79 -12.44
C GLY A 44 -1.21 -14.08 -11.20
N ILE A 45 -2.22 -14.67 -10.57
CA ILE A 45 -2.72 -14.24 -9.27
C ILE A 45 -1.72 -14.69 -8.21
N ILE A 46 -1.28 -13.76 -7.37
CA ILE A 46 -0.37 -14.02 -6.26
C ILE A 46 -1.18 -13.85 -4.99
N ASP A 47 -1.32 -14.92 -4.21
CA ASP A 47 -1.99 -14.86 -2.93
C ASP A 47 -1.17 -14.06 -1.91
N ASN A 48 -1.84 -13.24 -1.12
CA ASN A 48 -1.22 -12.52 -0.02
C ASN A 48 -1.89 -12.97 1.29
N PRO A 49 -1.31 -13.94 2.01
CA PRO A 49 -1.95 -14.54 3.17
C PRO A 49 -2.12 -13.57 4.35
N ARG A 50 -1.47 -12.40 4.30
CA ARG A 50 -1.62 -11.33 5.30
C ARG A 50 -2.61 -10.25 4.88
N LEU A 51 -3.19 -10.35 3.68
CA LEU A 51 -4.19 -9.40 3.21
C LEU A 51 -5.55 -9.78 3.80
N GLU A 52 -5.92 -9.06 4.85
CA GLU A 52 -7.19 -9.26 5.55
C GLU A 52 -8.08 -8.03 5.39
N ARG A 53 -9.40 -8.24 5.32
CA ARG A 53 -10.37 -7.14 5.34
C ARG A 53 -10.48 -6.60 6.76
N VAL A 54 -9.99 -5.39 6.98
CA VAL A 54 -10.24 -4.64 8.22
C VAL A 54 -11.56 -3.89 8.08
N LEU A 55 -12.48 -4.09 9.01
CA LEU A 55 -13.77 -3.39 9.12
C LEU A 55 -13.71 -2.31 10.19
#